data_AF-A0A970RC57-F1
#
_entry.id   AF-A0A970RC57-F1
#
_cell.length_a   1.000
_cell.length_b   1.000
_cell.length_c   1.000
_cell.angle_alpha   90.00
_cell.angle_beta   90.00
_cell.angle_gamma   90.00
#
_symmetry.space_group_name_H-M   'P 1'
#
loop_
_entity.id
_entity.type
_entity.pdbx_description
1 polymer ?
#
loop_
_entity_poly.entity_id
_entity_poly.type
_entity_poly.pdbx_seq_one_letter_code
_entity_poly.pdbx_strand_id
1 'polypeptide(L)' 'QSAIGLYEKLGFTHLKQPLAGTLHSGCDVWMLKIL' A
#
# COMPACT_ATOMS: atom_id res chain seq x y z
N GLN A 1 2.01 -10.01 -11.57
CA GLN A 1 3.16 -10.14 -10.65
C GLN A 1 3.23 -8.86 -9.82
N SER A 2 3.03 -8.93 -8.50
CA SER A 2 2.92 -7.73 -7.64
C SER A 2 4.27 -7.34 -7.03
N ALA A 3 4.57 -6.03 -6.95
CA ALA A 3 5.86 -5.50 -6.48
C ALA A 3 5.97 -5.35 -4.94
N ILE A 4 5.14 -6.06 -4.16
CA ILE A 4 4.97 -5.88 -2.71
C ILE A 4 6.30 -6.01 -1.95
N GLY A 5 7.05 -7.10 -2.19
CA GLY A 5 8.32 -7.34 -1.48
C GLY A 5 9.42 -6.32 -1.80
N LEU A 6 9.35 -5.62 -2.93
CA LEU A 6 10.24 -4.50 -3.22
C LEU A 6 9.87 -3.30 -2.35
N TYR A 7 8.59 -2.98 -2.24
CA TYR A 7 8.12 -1.85 -1.44
C TYR A 7 8.38 -2.05 0.04
N GLU A 8 8.23 -3.25 0.58
CA GLU A 8 8.61 -3.56 1.96
C GLU A 8 10.10 -3.22 2.22
N LYS A 9 11.00 -3.64 1.31
CA LYS A 9 12.44 -3.33 1.41
C LYS A 9 12.74 -1.83 1.31
N LEU A 10 11.90 -1.07 0.62
CA LEU A 10 12.00 0.38 0.49
C LEU A 10 11.36 1.16 1.66
N GLY A 11 10.84 0.45 2.67
CA GLY A 11 10.26 1.03 3.88
C GLY A 11 8.75 1.29 3.82
N PHE A 12 8.03 0.68 2.87
CA PHE A 12 6.57 0.74 2.85
C PHE A 12 5.97 -0.28 3.81
N THR A 13 4.83 0.09 4.40
CA THR A 13 4.10 -0.72 5.37
C THR A 13 2.69 -0.99 4.87
N HIS A 14 2.17 -2.20 5.10
CA HIS A 14 0.81 -2.57 4.75
C HIS A 14 -0.23 -1.84 5.59
N LEU A 15 -1.30 -1.36 4.96
CA LEU A 15 -2.47 -0.82 5.64
C LEU A 15 -3.60 -1.87 5.63
N LYS A 16 -4.33 -1.97 6.74
CA LYS A 16 -5.49 -2.87 6.86
C LYS A 16 -6.70 -2.41 6.04
N GLN A 17 -6.75 -1.12 5.72
CA GLN A 17 -7.83 -0.47 4.96
C GLN A 17 -7.26 0.73 4.21
N PRO A 18 -7.90 1.19 3.13
CA PRO A 18 -7.52 2.40 2.44
C PRO A 18 -7.65 3.62 3.36
N LEU A 19 -6.90 4.68 3.03
CA LEU A 19 -7.09 5.96 3.68
C LEU A 19 -8.44 6.56 3.29
N ALA A 20 -9.13 7.13 4.27
CA ALA A 20 -10.41 7.79 4.05
C ALA A 20 -10.27 8.89 2.98
N GLY A 21 -11.22 8.97 2.06
CA GLY A 21 -11.20 9.92 0.95
C GLY A 21 -10.33 9.50 -0.24
N THR A 22 -9.68 8.34 -0.21
CA THR A 22 -9.01 7.77 -1.39
C THR A 22 -9.95 6.80 -2.11
N LEU A 23 -10.32 7.11 -3.35
CA LEU A 23 -11.08 6.17 -4.19
C LEU A 23 -10.10 5.23 -4.89
N HIS A 24 -10.03 3.99 -4.42
CA HIS A 24 -9.35 2.90 -5.11
C HIS A 24 -10.38 1.83 -5.44
N SER A 25 -10.79 1.73 -6.71
CA SER A 25 -11.61 0.64 -7.22
C SER A 25 -10.72 -0.38 -7.93
N GLY A 26 -10.51 -1.55 -7.33
CA GLY A 26 -9.82 -2.69 -7.96
C GLY A 26 -8.41 -3.00 -7.44
N CYS A 27 -8.02 -2.48 -6.28
CA CYS A 27 -6.79 -2.90 -5.60
C CYS A 27 -7.13 -3.47 -4.22
N ASP A 28 -6.61 -4.66 -3.92
CA ASP A 28 -6.83 -5.36 -2.64
C ASP A 28 -5.72 -5.07 -1.60
N VAL A 29 -4.71 -4.28 -1.97
CA VAL A 29 -3.54 -4.01 -1.14
C VAL A 29 -3.25 -2.52 -1.09
N TRP A 30 -3.04 -2.01 0.13
CA TRP A 30 -2.65 -0.63 0.38
C TRP A 30 -1.35 -0.62 1.18
N MET A 31 -0.43 0.26 0.78
CA MET A 31 0.84 0.44 1.48
C MET A 31 1.18 1.91 1.61
N LEU A 32 1.83 2.29 2.72
CA LEU A 32 2.25 3.67 3.00
C LEU A 32 3.72 3.69 3.44
N LYS A 33 4.46 4.70 2.97
CA LYS A 33 5.79 5.05 3.48
C LYS A 33 5.70 6.43 4.12
N ILE A 34 6.12 6.52 5.37
CA ILE A 34 6.28 7.80 6.08
C ILE A 34 7.70 8.29 5.81
N LEU A 35 7.85 9.56 5.45
CA LEU A 35 9.15 10.19 5.16
C LEU A 35 9.83 10.68 6.44
#